data_AF-A0A0L7RAJ4-F1
#
_entry.id   AF-A0A0L7RAJ4-F1
#
_cell.length_a   1.000
_cell.length_b   1.000
_cell.length_c   1.000
_cell.angle_alpha   90.00
_cell.angle_beta   90.00
_cell.angle_gamma   90.00
#
_symmetry.space_group_name_H-M   'P 1'
#
loop_
_entity.id
_entity.type
_entity.pdbx_description
1 polymer ?
#
loop_
_entity_poly.entity_id
_entity_poly.type
_entity_poly.pdbx_seq_one_letter_code
_entity_poly.pdbx_strand_id
1 'polypeptide(L)'
;RGPINWPARSPDLNPLNFYLWRHLKSLVYKHFSRTIRELEENIRAEIRRLGPETLRTVMENAVERACMCEKGSGGHLRDVIFHRYY
;
A
#
# COMPACT_ATOMS: atom_id res chain seq x y z
N ARG A 1 -5.71 19.48 -6.74
CA ARG A 1 -5.13 18.32 -7.46
C ARG A 1 -3.76 18.07 -6.87
N GLY A 2 -3.37 16.82 -6.62
CA GLY A 2 -2.01 16.50 -6.17
C GLY A 2 -1.00 16.63 -7.31
N PRO A 3 0.32 16.55 -7.03
CA PRO A 3 1.37 16.67 -8.04
C PRO A 3 1.37 15.50 -9.04
N ILE A 4 0.79 14.36 -8.68
CA ILE A 4 0.67 13.17 -9.52
C ILE A 4 -0.77 13.04 -10.01
N ASN A 5 -0.95 12.98 -11.33
CA ASN A 5 -2.25 12.71 -11.96
C ASN A 5 -2.53 11.21 -11.94
N TRP A 6 -3.16 10.74 -10.86
CA TRP A 6 -3.57 9.35 -10.74
C TRP A 6 -4.77 9.04 -11.65
N PRO A 7 -4.75 7.93 -12.40
CA PRO A 7 -5.90 7.50 -13.19
C PRO A 7 -7.11 7.16 -12.29
N ALA A 8 -8.31 7.47 -12.77
CA ALA A 8 -9.53 7.20 -12.02
C ALA A 8 -9.69 5.69 -11.77
N ARG A 9 -10.22 5.31 -10.59
CA ARG A 9 -10.53 3.92 -10.21
C ARG A 9 -9.34 2.95 -10.29
N SER A 10 -8.12 3.43 -10.07
CA SER A 10 -6.90 2.60 -10.10
C SER A 10 -6.23 2.49 -8.73
N PRO A 11 -6.89 1.86 -7.72
CA PRO A 11 -6.28 1.68 -6.40
C PRO A 11 -5.01 0.83 -6.46
N ASP A 12 -4.89 -0.06 -7.45
CA ASP A 12 -3.73 -0.91 -7.68
C ASP A 12 -2.48 -0.13 -8.09
N LEU A 13 -2.60 1.11 -8.54
CA LEU A 13 -1.47 1.95 -8.92
C LEU A 13 -1.01 2.89 -7.81
N ASN A 14 -1.78 3.00 -6.71
CA ASN A 14 -1.43 3.86 -5.59
C ASN A 14 -0.80 3.04 -4.44
N PRO A 15 0.51 3.23 -4.15
CA PRO A 15 1.21 2.53 -3.06
C PRO A 15 0.54 2.67 -1.70
N LEU A 16 -0.10 3.81 -1.42
CA LEU A 16 -0.80 4.01 -0.17
C LEU A 16 -2.03 3.10 -0.04
N ASN A 17 -2.70 2.81 -1.16
CA ASN A 17 -3.91 1.99 -1.17
C ASN A 17 -3.57 0.50 -1.19
N PHE A 18 -2.71 0.05 -2.11
CA PHE A 18 -2.43 -1.38 -2.23
C PHE A 18 -1.53 -1.89 -1.09
N TYR A 19 -0.59 -1.07 -0.61
CA TYR A 19 0.35 -1.47 0.44
C TYR A 19 -0.01 -0.88 1.81
N LEU A 20 0.14 0.44 2.00
CA LEU A 20 0.13 1.03 3.34
C LEU A 20 -1.19 0.80 4.07
N TRP A 21 -2.31 1.08 3.42
CA TRP A 21 -3.63 0.90 4.00
C TRP A 21 -3.91 -0.56 4.34
N ARG A 22 -3.58 -1.48 3.42
CA ARG A 22 -3.72 -2.93 3.64
C ARG A 22 -2.86 -3.41 4.81
N HIS A 23 -1.62 -2.95 4.88
CA HIS A 23 -0.65 -3.30 5.92
C HIS A 23 -1.13 -2.81 7.30
N LEU A 24 -1.46 -1.53 7.42
CA LEU A 24 -1.98 -0.95 8.66
C LEU A 24 -3.27 -1.64 9.11
N LYS A 25 -4.18 -1.91 8.17
CA LYS A 25 -5.43 -2.64 8.45
C LYS A 25 -5.12 -4.02 9.05
N SER A 26 -4.19 -4.77 8.47
CA SER A 26 -3.82 -6.10 8.97
C SER A 26 -3.26 -6.10 10.39
N LEU A 27 -2.70 -4.99 10.85
CA LEU A 27 -2.08 -4.86 12.18
C LEU A 27 -3.07 -4.32 13.21
N VAL A 28 -3.88 -3.32 12.83
CA VAL A 28 -4.95 -2.76 13.67
C VAL A 28 -5.99 -3.82 14.02
N TYR A 29 -6.32 -4.73 13.10
CA TYR A 29 -7.24 -5.83 13.43
C TYR A 29 -6.59 -7.00 14.19
N LYS A 30 -5.25 -7.09 14.25
CA LYS A 30 -4.54 -8.07 15.09
C LYS A 30 -4.49 -7.65 16.56
N HIS A 31 -4.31 -6.36 16.83
CA HIS A 31 -4.29 -5.80 18.18
C HIS A 31 -5.50 -4.90 18.38
N PHE A 32 -6.52 -5.41 19.06
CA PHE A 32 -7.77 -4.67 19.31
C PHE A 32 -7.48 -3.44 20.20
N SER A 33 -7.24 -2.28 19.58
CA SER A 33 -7.16 -1.01 20.28
C SER A 33 -8.52 -0.69 20.90
N ARG A 34 -8.55 -0.42 22.21
CA ARG A 34 -9.79 -0.15 22.94
C ARG A 34 -10.16 1.34 22.89
N THR A 35 -9.20 2.18 22.53
CA THR A 35 -9.38 3.63 22.43
C THR A 35 -8.81 4.19 21.12
N ILE A 36 -9.30 5.36 20.70
CA ILE A 36 -8.79 6.09 19.53
C ILE A 36 -7.31 6.44 19.73
N ARG A 37 -6.90 6.81 20.94
CA ARG A 37 -5.50 7.16 21.25
C ARG A 37 -4.55 5.99 21.02
N GLU A 38 -4.91 4.80 21.52
CA GLU A 38 -4.13 3.58 21.29
C GLU A 38 -4.05 3.23 19.81
N LEU A 39 -5.14 3.44 19.06
CA LEU A 39 -5.16 3.22 17.62
C LEU A 39 -4.18 4.16 16.91
N GLU A 40 -4.21 5.46 17.23
CA GLU A 40 -3.27 6.43 16.66
C GLU A 40 -1.81 6.11 16.99
N GLU A 41 -1.53 5.73 18.25
CA GLU A 41 -0.18 5.35 18.69
C GLU A 41 0.31 4.11 17.95
N ASN A 42 -0.54 3.10 17.76
CA ASN A 42 -0.23 1.91 16.99
C ASN A 42 0.07 2.26 15.53
N ILE A 43 -0.75 3.10 14.88
CA ILE A 43 -0.49 3.56 13.51
C ILE A 43 0.85 4.29 13.42
N ARG A 44 1.15 5.22 14.34
CA ARG A 44 2.43 5.94 14.38
C ARG A 44 3.61 5.01 14.65
N ALA A 45 3.44 3.98 15.46
CA ALA A 45 4.47 2.98 15.72
C ALA A 45 4.78 2.15 14.47
N GLU A 46 3.75 1.67 13.78
CA GLU A 46 3.93 0.87 12.54
C GLU A 46 4.52 1.70 11.41
N ILE A 47 4.11 2.96 11.24
CA ILE A 47 4.72 3.85 10.26
C ILE A 47 6.21 4.06 10.55
N ARG A 48 6.60 4.19 11.83
CA ARG A 48 8.02 4.32 12.22
C ARG A 48 8.83 3.04 11.99
N ARG A 49 8.19 1.87 11.95
CA ARG A 49 8.83 0.58 11.65
C ARG A 49 9.08 0.38 10.16
N LEU A 50 8.42 1.14 9.28
CA LEU A 50 8.66 1.06 7.84
C LEU A 50 10.07 1.55 7.51
N GLY A 51 10.95 0.60 7.23
CA GLY A 51 12.33 0.89 6.86
C GLY A 51 12.46 1.36 5.40
N PRO A 52 13.59 2.00 5.05
CA PRO A 52 13.87 2.43 3.68
C PRO A 52 13.83 1.30 2.65
N GLU A 53 14.22 0.08 3.04
CA GLU A 53 14.19 -1.09 2.16
C GLU A 53 12.76 -1.47 1.77
N THR A 54 11.86 -1.55 2.76
CA THR A 54 10.44 -1.79 2.51
C THR A 54 9.84 -0.73 1.59
N LEU A 55 10.15 0.54 1.82
CA LEU A 55 9.68 1.64 0.97
C LEU A 55 10.21 1.52 -0.46
N ARG A 56 11.48 1.12 -0.63
CA ARG A 56 12.09 0.89 -1.94
C ARG A 56 11.35 -0.21 -2.70
N THR A 57 11.13 -1.37 -2.08
CA THR A 57 10.39 -2.49 -2.68
C THR A 57 8.97 -2.10 -3.06
N VAL A 58 8.28 -1.33 -2.21
CA VAL A 58 6.92 -0.84 -2.50
C VAL A 58 6.91 0.09 -3.72
N MET A 59 7.91 0.97 -3.84
CA MET A 59 8.02 1.87 -4.99
C MET A 59 8.43 1.13 -6.27
N GLU A 60 9.31 0.15 -6.20
CA GLU A 60 9.65 -0.73 -7.33
C GLU A 60 8.41 -1.48 -7.84
N ASN A 61 7.61 -2.02 -6.92
CA ASN A 61 6.35 -2.68 -7.27
C ASN A 61 5.33 -1.72 -7.87
N ALA A 62 5.31 -0.45 -7.45
CA ALA A 62 4.46 0.56 -8.06
C ALA A 62 4.81 0.81 -9.53
N VAL A 63 6.10 0.89 -9.85
CA VAL A 63 6.60 1.02 -11.23
C VAL A 63 6.25 -0.21 -12.05
N GLU A 64 6.44 -1.40 -11.50
CA GLU A 64 6.09 -2.66 -12.18
C GLU A 64 4.60 -2.72 -12.51
N ARG A 65 3.73 -2.37 -11.55
CA ARG A 65 2.28 -2.32 -11.74
C ARG A 65 1.87 -1.31 -12.80
N ALA A 66 2.49 -0.14 -12.83
CA ALA A 66 2.26 0.85 -13.89
C ALA A 66 2.60 0.28 -15.27
N CYS A 67 3.76 -0.37 -15.41
CA CYS A 67 4.17 -1.01 -16.66
C CYS A 67 3.21 -2.14 -17.08
N MET A 68 2.71 -2.94 -16.13
CA MET A 68 1.70 -3.97 -16.42
C MET A 68 0.38 -3.35 -16.89
N CYS A 69 -0.06 -2.25 -16.28
CA CYS A 69 -1.28 -1.53 -16.71
C CYS A 69 -1.13 -1.01 -18.14
N GLU A 70 0.02 -0.46 -18.51
CA GLU A 70 0.29 -0.02 -19.89
C GLU A 70 0.22 -1.19 -20.87
N LYS A 71 0.91 -2.30 -20.57
CA LYS A 71 0.89 -3.52 -21.42
C LYS A 71 -0.51 -4.12 -21.54
N GLY A 72 -1.32 -4.04 -20.49
CA GLY A 72 -2.70 -4.49 -20.45
C GLY A 72 -3.72 -3.50 -21.01
N SER A 73 -3.28 -2.41 -21.66
CA SER A 73 -4.16 -1.34 -22.19
C SER A 73 -5.13 -0.77 -21.16
N GLY A 74 -4.69 -0.63 -19.91
CA GLY A 74 -5.52 -0.11 -18.81
C GLY A 74 -6.50 -1.13 -18.22
N GLY A 75 -6.39 -2.42 -18.57
CA GLY A 75 -7.16 -3.49 -17.94
C GLY A 75 -6.82 -3.67 -16.45
N HIS A 76 -7.71 -4.35 -15.71
CA HIS A 76 -7.46 -4.65 -14.30
C HIS A 76 -6.20 -5.49 -14.11
N LEU A 77 -5.32 -5.04 -13.23
CA LEU A 77 -4.23 -5.84 -12.72
C LEU A 77 -4.84 -6.99 -11.93
N ARG A 78 -4.43 -8.23 -12.21
CA ARG A 78 -4.77 -9.35 -11.32
C ARG A 78 -4.21 -9.03 -9.93
N ASP A 79 -4.83 -9.57 -8.88
CA ASP A 79 -4.32 -9.52 -7.50
C ASP A 79 -2.94 -10.18 -7.41
N VAL A 80 -1.91 -9.47 -7.85
CA VAL A 80 -0.56 -10.00 -8.04
C VAL A 80 0.24 -9.67 -6.78
N ILE A 81 0.38 -10.74 -5.99
CA ILE A 81 1.52 -11.06 -5.13
C ILE A 81 1.70 -10.17 -3.89
N PHE A 82 0.91 -10.44 -2.86
CA PHE A 82 1.34 -10.19 -1.47
C PHE A 82 1.99 -11.43 -0.84
N HIS A 83 2.06 -12.56 -1.56
CA HIS A 83 2.51 -13.85 -1.04
C HIS A 83 4.03 -14.07 -1.04
N ARG A 84 4.84 -13.10 -1.50
CA ARG A 84 6.29 -13.31 -1.65
C ARG A 84 7.18 -12.41 -0.78
N TYR A 85 6.59 -11.48 -0.02
CA TYR A 85 7.36 -10.49 0.74
C TYR A 85 6.89 -10.32 2.20
N TYR A 86 6.07 -11.25 2.71
CA TYR A 86 5.72 -11.40 4.13
C TYR A 86 5.77 -12.86 4.53
#